data_AF-A0A4R3NIA7-F1
#
_entry.id   AF-A0A4R3NIA7-F1
#
_cell.length_a   1.000
_cell.length_b   1.000
_cell.length_c   1.000
_cell.angle_alpha   90.00
_cell.angle_beta   90.00
_cell.angle_gamma   90.00
#
_symmetry.space_group_name_H-M   'P 1'
#
loop_
_entity.id
_entity.type
_entity.pdbx_description
1 polymer ?
#
loop_
_entity_poly.entity_id
_entity_poly.type
_entity_poly.pdbx_seq_one_letter_code
_entity_poly.pdbx_strand_id
1 'polypeptide(L)'
;MPSTRNSRIQILTSDEIDELYRRPEFNQTEREEFFSLDTRALEHIRKMEKLESRVHFILIMGYFRSKPVIPQFHLKDVRQDVRYICHTYFAGAKPQYTVLPKSTRFRLVSQVISFLGFEQLTL
;
A
#
# COMPACT_ATOMS: atom_id res chain seq x y z
N MET A 1 7.67 -10.78 45.29
CA MET A 1 7.02 -10.50 44.00
C MET A 1 7.93 -11.02 42.90
N PRO A 2 7.58 -12.07 42.15
CA PRO A 2 8.44 -12.54 41.07
C PRO A 2 8.29 -11.61 39.86
N SER A 3 9.39 -11.03 39.42
CA SER A 3 9.49 -10.23 38.19
C SER A 3 9.37 -11.18 36.99
N THR A 4 8.26 -11.10 36.25
CA THR A 4 8.10 -11.80 34.99
C THR A 4 9.12 -11.24 33.99
N ARG A 5 10.21 -11.99 33.74
CA ARG A 5 11.17 -11.66 32.69
C ARG A 5 10.46 -11.84 31.35
N ASN A 6 10.06 -10.72 30.74
CA ASN A 6 9.52 -10.64 29.40
C ASN A 6 10.67 -10.84 28.40
N SER A 7 11.15 -12.09 28.26
CA SER A 7 12.14 -12.46 27.25
C SER A 7 11.45 -12.58 25.89
N ARG A 8 11.05 -11.44 25.31
CA ARG A 8 10.69 -11.39 23.90
C ARG A 8 11.94 -11.75 23.10
N ILE A 9 11.88 -12.87 22.39
CA ILE A 9 12.92 -13.24 21.43
C ILE A 9 12.88 -12.18 20.32
N GLN A 10 13.93 -11.38 20.22
CA GLN A 10 14.12 -10.46 19.12
C GLN A 10 14.86 -11.22 18.02
N ILE A 11 14.10 -11.73 17.04
CA ILE A 11 14.65 -12.51 15.92
C ILE A 11 15.34 -11.60 14.90
N LEU A 12 14.84 -10.37 14.74
CA LEU A 12 15.35 -9.37 13.81
C LEU A 12 15.89 -8.16 14.56
N THR A 13 17.04 -7.67 14.12
CA THR A 13 17.56 -6.35 14.49
C THR A 13 16.64 -5.25 13.96
N SER A 14 16.76 -4.05 14.51
CA SER A 14 15.98 -2.89 14.03
C SER A 14 16.26 -2.57 12.56
N ASP A 15 17.51 -2.77 12.12
CA ASP A 15 17.91 -2.53 10.73
C ASP A 15 17.29 -3.57 9.79
N GLU A 16 17.26 -4.85 10.18
CA GLU A 16 16.58 -5.90 9.41
C GLU A 16 15.07 -5.66 9.34
N ILE A 17 14.45 -5.18 10.43
CA ILE A 17 13.03 -4.79 10.42
C ILE A 17 12.82 -3.65 9.44
N ASP A 18 13.65 -2.60 9.50
CA ASP A 18 13.49 -1.47 8.60
C ASP A 18 13.74 -1.90 7.15
N GLU A 19 14.80 -2.66 6.89
CA GLU A 19 15.07 -3.22 5.56
C GLU A 19 13.90 -4.06 5.04
N LEU A 20 13.23 -4.87 5.87
CA LEU A 20 12.11 -5.72 5.47
C LEU A 20 10.76 -5.00 5.39
N TYR A 21 10.50 -3.99 6.21
CA TYR A 21 9.17 -3.35 6.31
C TYR A 21 9.13 -1.93 5.76
N ARG A 22 10.27 -1.33 5.40
CA ARG A 22 10.31 -0.01 4.76
C ARG A 22 9.54 -0.04 3.44
N ARG A 23 8.70 0.98 3.26
CA ARG A 23 7.97 1.23 2.02
C ARG A 23 8.97 1.43 0.87
N PRO A 24 8.71 0.86 -0.32
CA PRO A 24 9.50 1.15 -1.51
C PRO A 24 9.55 2.66 -1.82
N GLU A 25 10.68 3.12 -2.33
CA GLU A 25 10.86 4.47 -2.88
C GLU A 25 11.12 4.35 -4.36
N PHE A 26 10.06 4.45 -5.16
CA PHE A 26 10.16 4.16 -6.59
C PHE A 26 10.82 5.31 -7.36
N ASN A 27 11.72 4.93 -8.27
CA ASN A 27 12.13 5.76 -9.39
C ASN A 27 11.06 5.76 -10.50
N GLN A 28 11.33 6.44 -11.62
CA GLN A 28 10.37 6.55 -12.72
C GLN A 28 10.02 5.20 -13.37
N THR A 29 11.04 4.37 -13.66
CA THR A 29 10.85 3.04 -14.25
C THR A 29 10.04 2.12 -13.34
N GLU A 30 10.33 2.15 -12.03
CA GLU A 30 9.60 1.34 -11.04
C GLU A 30 8.13 1.78 -10.92
N ARG A 31 7.83 3.07 -11.07
CA ARG A 31 6.44 3.57 -11.12
C ARG A 31 5.70 3.06 -12.35
N GLU A 32 6.36 3.04 -13.50
CA GLU A 32 5.80 2.50 -14.75
C GLU A 32 5.51 1.01 -14.63
N GLU A 33 6.43 0.26 -14.05
CA GLU A 33 6.28 -1.18 -13.83
C GLU A 33 5.23 -1.50 -12.78
N PHE A 34 5.40 -1.04 -11.53
CA PHE A 34 4.63 -1.54 -10.40
C PHE A 34 3.23 -0.91 -10.29
N PHE A 35 3.04 0.33 -10.74
CA PHE A 35 1.71 0.96 -10.77
C PHE A 35 0.93 0.71 -12.06
N SER A 36 1.47 -0.07 -13.00
CA SER A 36 0.74 -0.46 -14.22
C SER A 36 -0.58 -1.17 -13.88
N LEU A 37 -1.66 -0.77 -14.55
CA LEU A 37 -2.99 -1.34 -14.37
C LEU A 37 -3.41 -2.07 -15.63
N ASP A 38 -3.79 -3.34 -15.49
CA ASP A 38 -4.47 -4.08 -16.54
C ASP A 38 -5.96 -3.68 -16.62
N THR A 39 -6.67 -4.19 -17.62
CA THR A 39 -8.10 -3.90 -17.82
C THR A 39 -8.93 -4.25 -16.58
N ARG A 40 -8.62 -5.38 -15.91
CA ARG A 40 -9.34 -5.84 -14.71
C ARG A 40 -9.15 -4.87 -13.54
N ALA A 41 -7.93 -4.38 -13.32
CA ALA A 41 -7.63 -3.41 -12.27
C ALA A 41 -8.29 -2.07 -12.55
N LEU A 42 -8.26 -1.60 -13.81
CA LEU A 42 -8.95 -0.37 -14.24
C LEU A 42 -10.45 -0.45 -13.98
N GLU A 43 -11.10 -1.55 -14.34
CA GLU A 43 -12.51 -1.78 -14.05
C GLU A 43 -12.81 -1.83 -12.55
N HIS A 44 -11.92 -2.43 -11.76
CA HIS A 44 -12.07 -2.50 -10.31
C HIS A 44 -12.05 -1.11 -9.66
N ILE A 45 -11.04 -0.28 -9.98
CA ILE A 45 -10.95 1.07 -9.41
C ILE A 45 -12.08 1.99 -9.89
N ARG A 46 -12.62 1.79 -11.10
CA ARG A 46 -13.75 2.58 -11.62
C ARG A 46 -15.02 2.45 -10.78
N LYS A 47 -15.19 1.32 -10.08
CA LYS A 47 -16.32 1.06 -9.17
C LYS A 47 -16.19 1.77 -7.82
N MET A 48 -15.02 2.29 -7.48
CA MET A 48 -14.81 3.02 -6.22
C MET A 48 -15.26 4.47 -6.35
N GLU A 49 -16.06 4.97 -5.41
CA GLU A 49 -16.59 6.34 -5.49
C GLU A 49 -15.51 7.42 -5.30
N LYS A 50 -14.63 7.23 -4.30
CA LYS A 50 -13.65 8.26 -3.88
C LYS A 50 -12.33 8.12 -4.63
N LEU A 51 -11.80 9.24 -5.13
CA LEU A 51 -10.48 9.30 -5.76
C LEU A 51 -9.38 8.80 -4.83
N GLU A 52 -9.44 9.17 -3.55
CA GLU A 52 -8.48 8.76 -2.52
C GLU A 52 -8.45 7.24 -2.37
N SER A 53 -9.61 6.58 -2.39
CA SER A 53 -9.69 5.12 -2.34
C SER A 53 -9.04 4.47 -3.55
N ARG A 54 -9.26 5.03 -4.76
CA ARG A 54 -8.63 4.55 -5.99
C ARG A 54 -7.11 4.69 -5.93
N VAL A 55 -6.61 5.86 -5.54
CA VAL A 55 -5.17 6.13 -5.40
C VAL A 55 -4.56 5.22 -4.34
N HIS A 56 -5.20 5.06 -3.18
CA HIS A 56 -4.71 4.15 -2.14
C HIS A 56 -4.66 2.70 -2.62
N PHE A 57 -5.68 2.23 -3.35
CA PHE A 57 -5.69 0.88 -3.91
C PHE A 57 -4.48 0.64 -4.83
N ILE A 58 -4.22 1.58 -5.75
CA ILE A 58 -3.09 1.49 -6.69
C ILE A 58 -1.75 1.50 -5.94
N LEU A 59 -1.59 2.39 -4.96
CA LEU A 59 -0.38 2.48 -4.14
C LEU A 59 -0.12 1.17 -3.36
N ILE A 60 -1.14 0.65 -2.68
CA ILE A 60 -1.01 -0.61 -1.91
C ILE A 60 -0.65 -1.75 -2.86
N MET A 61 -1.34 -1.86 -4.00
CA MET A 61 -1.08 -2.90 -4.98
C MET A 61 0.32 -2.81 -5.58
N GLY A 62 0.77 -1.62 -5.99
CA GLY A 62 2.10 -1.45 -6.59
C GLY A 62 3.23 -1.70 -5.61
N TYR A 63 3.15 -1.16 -4.39
CA TYR A 63 4.15 -1.47 -3.37
C TYR A 63 4.16 -2.96 -3.04
N PHE A 64 2.99 -3.59 -2.91
CA PHE A 64 2.91 -5.03 -2.65
C PHE A 64 3.51 -5.89 -3.77
N ARG A 65 3.35 -5.49 -5.04
CA ARG A 65 3.99 -6.17 -6.18
C ARG A 65 5.52 -6.11 -6.14
N SER A 66 6.09 -4.97 -5.73
CA SER A 66 7.55 -4.85 -5.59
C SER A 66 8.09 -5.61 -4.38
N LYS A 67 7.31 -5.63 -3.29
CA LYS A 67 7.68 -6.25 -2.03
C LYS A 67 6.42 -6.73 -1.32
N PRO A 68 6.25 -8.04 -1.07
CA PRO A 68 5.00 -8.62 -0.57
C PRO A 68 4.78 -8.36 0.94
N VAL A 69 4.84 -7.09 1.33
CA VAL A 69 4.63 -6.57 2.67
C VAL A 69 3.59 -5.46 2.56
N ILE A 70 2.61 -5.44 3.47
CA ILE A 70 1.57 -4.41 3.43
C ILE A 70 2.18 -3.07 3.86
N PRO A 71 2.28 -2.07 2.97
CA PRO A 71 2.95 -0.83 3.26
C PRO A 71 2.12 0.01 4.26
N GLN A 72 2.83 0.76 5.12
CA GLN A 72 2.22 1.78 5.97
C GLN A 72 2.64 3.15 5.47
N PHE A 73 1.66 3.98 5.10
CA PHE A 73 1.90 5.32 4.59
C PHE A 73 0.65 6.20 4.71
N HIS A 74 0.83 7.51 4.68
CA HIS A 74 -0.20 8.47 4.32
C HIS A 74 0.10 9.04 2.93
N LEU A 75 -0.92 9.52 2.20
CA LEU A 75 -0.71 10.12 0.88
C LEU A 75 0.31 11.27 0.92
N LYS A 76 0.37 12.01 2.04
CA LYS A 76 1.29 13.14 2.22
C LYS A 76 2.77 12.71 2.24
N ASP A 77 3.03 11.44 2.55
CA ASP A 77 4.38 10.85 2.65
C ASP A 77 4.84 10.26 1.31
N VAL A 78 3.95 10.15 0.31
CA VAL A 78 4.17 9.51 -1.01
C VAL A 78 3.73 10.41 -2.16
N ARG A 79 3.89 11.73 -2.02
CA ARG A 79 3.32 12.73 -2.96
C ARG A 79 3.77 12.55 -4.41
N GLN A 80 5.00 12.09 -4.63
CA GLN A 80 5.52 11.86 -5.98
C GLN A 80 4.76 10.72 -6.67
N ASP A 81 4.54 9.62 -5.95
CA ASP A 81 3.80 8.47 -6.47
C ASP A 81 2.31 8.80 -6.64
N VAL A 82 1.72 9.56 -5.72
CA VAL A 82 0.35 10.10 -5.88
C VAL A 82 0.26 10.95 -7.15
N ARG A 83 1.22 11.86 -7.37
CA ARG A 83 1.23 12.72 -8.55
C ARG A 83 1.34 11.91 -9.83
N TYR A 84 2.22 10.92 -9.86
CA TYR A 84 2.37 10.00 -10.98
C TYR A 84 1.05 9.30 -11.28
N ILE A 85 0.47 8.60 -10.30
CA ILE A 85 -0.81 7.88 -10.44
C ILE A 85 -1.93 8.80 -10.94
N CYS A 86 -2.04 10.01 -10.38
CA CYS A 86 -3.06 10.97 -10.78
C CYS A 86 -2.90 11.48 -12.20
N HIS A 87 -1.67 11.73 -12.67
CA HIS A 87 -1.43 12.11 -14.06
C HIS A 87 -1.74 10.94 -15.01
N THR A 88 -1.32 9.73 -14.66
CA THR A 88 -1.45 8.55 -15.51
C THR A 88 -2.91 8.09 -15.65
N TYR A 89 -3.68 8.05 -14.55
CA TYR A 89 -4.99 7.39 -14.54
C TYR A 89 -6.18 8.33 -14.30
N PHE A 90 -5.94 9.56 -13.83
CA PHE A 90 -7.00 10.45 -13.36
C PHE A 90 -6.90 11.88 -13.91
N ALA A 91 -6.28 12.06 -15.08
CA ALA A 91 -6.16 13.36 -15.76
C ALA A 91 -5.61 14.50 -14.86
N GLY A 92 -4.69 14.15 -13.95
CA GLY A 92 -4.07 15.12 -13.02
C GLY A 92 -4.96 15.55 -11.84
N ALA A 93 -6.06 14.84 -11.57
CA ALA A 93 -6.92 15.11 -10.43
C ALA A 93 -6.15 15.12 -9.10
N LYS A 94 -6.57 15.98 -8.17
CA LYS A 94 -5.86 16.21 -6.90
C LYS A 94 -6.64 15.58 -5.74
N PRO A 95 -6.16 14.47 -5.14
CA PRO A 95 -6.82 13.89 -3.99
C PRO A 95 -6.63 14.77 -2.75
N GLN A 96 -7.53 14.60 -1.79
CA GLN A 96 -7.35 15.18 -0.46
C GLN A 96 -6.34 14.35 0.33
N TYR A 97 -5.41 15.03 1.01
CA TYR A 97 -4.37 14.41 1.81
C TYR A 97 -4.85 14.16 3.26
N THR A 98 -6.00 13.52 3.40
CA THR A 98 -6.59 13.19 4.69
C THR A 98 -6.05 11.87 5.24
N VAL A 99 -6.20 11.66 6.55
CA VAL A 99 -5.86 10.39 7.18
C VAL A 99 -6.88 9.34 6.74
N LEU A 100 -6.38 8.23 6.18
CA LEU A 100 -7.23 7.12 5.77
C LEU A 100 -7.79 6.40 7.02
N PRO A 101 -9.12 6.30 7.20
CA PRO A 101 -9.69 5.58 8.34
C PRO A 101 -9.24 4.12 8.36
N LYS A 102 -8.96 3.59 9.56
CA LYS A 102 -8.47 2.21 9.75
C LYS A 102 -9.36 1.16 9.06
N SER A 103 -10.68 1.29 9.18
CA SER A 103 -11.65 0.41 8.52
C SER A 103 -11.58 0.46 7.00
N THR A 104 -11.37 1.65 6.43
CA THR A 104 -11.20 1.83 4.98
C THR A 104 -9.88 1.23 4.52
N ARG A 105 -8.79 1.45 5.27
CA ARG A 105 -7.50 0.82 4.98
C ARG A 105 -7.60 -0.70 4.98
N PHE A 106 -8.20 -1.28 6.02
CA PHE A 106 -8.41 -2.73 6.12
C PHE A 106 -9.15 -3.25 4.88
N ARG A 107 -10.28 -2.64 4.53
CA ARG A 107 -11.05 -3.01 3.33
C ARG A 107 -10.21 -2.94 2.05
N LEU A 108 -9.46 -1.86 1.83
CA LEU A 108 -8.62 -1.71 0.64
C LEU A 108 -7.50 -2.76 0.59
N VAL A 109 -6.87 -3.06 1.72
CA VAL A 109 -5.84 -4.10 1.79
C VAL A 109 -6.43 -5.47 1.48
N SER A 110 -7.57 -5.83 2.08
CA SER A 110 -8.26 -7.09 1.77
C SER A 110 -8.65 -7.18 0.30
N GLN A 111 -9.11 -6.07 -0.30
CA GLN A 111 -9.42 -6.00 -1.73
C GLN A 111 -8.16 -6.23 -2.59
N VAL A 112 -7.01 -5.62 -2.25
CA VAL A 112 -5.75 -5.83 -2.99
C VAL A 112 -5.27 -7.27 -2.89
N ILE A 113 -5.24 -7.84 -1.69
CA ILE A 113 -4.79 -9.22 -1.43
C ILE A 113 -5.64 -10.20 -2.26
N SER A 114 -6.97 -10.09 -2.16
CA SER A 114 -7.90 -10.91 -2.94
C SER A 114 -7.80 -10.66 -4.45
N PHE A 115 -7.63 -9.41 -4.87
CA PHE A 115 -7.50 -9.06 -6.30
C PHE A 115 -6.27 -9.74 -6.93
N LEU A 116 -5.16 -9.79 -6.19
CA LEU A 116 -3.91 -10.42 -6.58
C LEU A 116 -3.88 -11.95 -6.39
N GLY A 117 -4.96 -12.55 -5.89
CA GLY A 117 -5.07 -13.99 -5.69
C GLY A 117 -4.33 -14.52 -4.46
N PHE A 118 -3.96 -13.65 -3.53
CA PHE A 118 -3.41 -14.06 -2.25
C PHE A 118 -4.53 -14.34 -1.25
N GLU A 119 -4.29 -15.25 -0.32
CA GLU A 119 -5.18 -15.53 0.80
C GLU A 119 -4.52 -15.08 2.11
N GLN A 120 -5.27 -14.37 2.94
CA GLN A 120 -4.80 -14.01 4.26
C GLN A 120 -5.00 -15.21 5.19
N LEU A 121 -3.91 -15.79 5.69
CA LEU A 121 -3.97 -16.81 6.74
C LEU A 121 -4.48 -16.15 8.03
N THR A 122 -5.76 -16.38 8.36
CA THR A 122 -6.31 -16.09 9.68
C THR A 122 -6.00 -17.28 10.58
N LEU A 123 -5.07 -17.10 11.52
CA LEU A 123 -4.83 -18.01 12.64
C LEU A 123 -5.87 -17.77 13.75
#